data_AF-G4QEF7-F1
#
_entry.id   AF-G4QEF7-F1
#
_cell.length_a   1.000
_cell.length_b   1.000
_cell.length_c   1.000
_cell.angle_alpha   90.00
_cell.angle_beta   90.00
_cell.angle_gamma   90.00
#
_symmetry.space_group_name_H-M   'P 1'
#
loop_
_entity.id
_entity.type
_entity.pdbx_description
1 polymer ?
#
loop_
_entity_poly.entity_id
_entity_poly.type
_entity_poly.pdbx_seq_one_letter_code
_entity_poly.pdbx_strand_id
1 'polypeptide(L)'
;MAKIDHSLFSADQHALDEAYGKCPECEGQLLLKHANKSSFLACQNYPVCKHTQQLHKNDVTVLKVMDGTTCPECAEPLAVKKGRYGMFIGCTGFPDCHFIATRDMVTKDGVVKSNTNTADANGNEQSAVALSCPKCRRGTLVKRQNKFGKYFYACDDYPKCKYMVNSLPVDKACESCGWKVLVQVDKNHPEKGLICPQVNCQHKQSL
;
A
#
# COMPACT_ATOMS: atom_id res chain seq x y z
N MET A 1 16.96 -57.72 0.02
CA MET A 1 16.41 -56.46 0.58
C MET A 1 17.53 -55.70 1.28
N ALA A 2 17.93 -54.53 0.78
CA ALA A 2 18.89 -53.68 1.47
C ALA A 2 18.22 -53.10 2.73
N LYS A 3 18.83 -53.32 3.90
CA LYS A 3 18.40 -52.68 5.16
C LYS A 3 18.74 -51.20 5.04
N ILE A 4 17.73 -50.34 4.95
CA ILE A 4 17.92 -48.89 5.03
C ILE A 4 18.35 -48.59 6.47
N ASP A 5 19.53 -48.01 6.63
CA ASP A 5 20.03 -47.59 7.93
C ASP A 5 19.28 -46.32 8.35
N HIS A 6 18.33 -46.49 9.27
CA HIS A 6 17.50 -45.41 9.79
C HIS A 6 18.29 -44.38 10.60
N SER A 7 19.56 -44.65 10.96
CA SER A 7 20.42 -43.69 11.67
C SER A 7 20.75 -42.44 10.84
N LEU A 8 20.69 -42.52 9.51
CA LEU A 8 20.93 -41.41 8.59
C LEU A 8 19.83 -40.33 8.62
N PHE A 9 18.61 -40.66 9.05
CA PHE A 9 17.49 -39.71 9.10
C PHE A 9 17.33 -39.03 10.48
N SER A 10 18.17 -39.39 11.45
CA SER A 10 18.15 -38.82 12.81
C SER A 10 19.03 -37.58 12.96
N ALA A 11 19.94 -37.31 12.02
CA ALA A 11 20.86 -36.17 12.09
C ALA A 11 20.20 -34.82 11.74
N ASP A 12 19.13 -34.83 10.95
CA ASP A 12 18.50 -33.61 10.43
C ASP A 12 17.61 -32.89 11.46
N GLN A 13 17.18 -33.57 12.53
CA GLN A 13 16.36 -32.96 13.57
C GLN A 13 17.12 -31.90 14.38
N HIS A 14 18.43 -32.08 14.58
CA HIS A 14 19.23 -31.15 15.39
C HIS A 14 19.67 -29.89 14.61
N ALA A 15 19.78 -29.96 13.28
CA ALA A 15 20.21 -28.83 12.46
C ALA A 15 19.15 -27.72 12.31
N LEU A 16 17.87 -28.03 12.53
CA LEU A 16 16.76 -27.07 12.37
C LEU A 16 16.52 -26.23 13.63
N ASP A 17 16.85 -26.75 14.82
CA ASP A 17 16.62 -26.06 16.11
C ASP A 17 17.68 -24.99 16.40
N GLU A 18 18.84 -25.04 15.76
CA GLU A 18 19.95 -24.09 15.96
C GLU A 18 19.91 -22.84 15.05
N ALA A 19 18.99 -22.78 14.07
CA ALA A 19 19.11 -21.83 12.96
C ALA A 19 18.65 -20.38 13.25
N TYR A 20 17.84 -20.14 14.28
CA TYR A 20 17.08 -18.89 14.40
C TYR A 20 17.59 -17.89 15.46
N GLY A 21 18.67 -18.24 16.16
CA GLY A 21 19.34 -17.36 17.12
C GLY A 21 18.62 -17.18 18.47
N LYS A 22 19.12 -16.22 19.26
CA LYS A 22 18.63 -15.91 20.62
C LYS A 22 17.58 -14.80 20.61
N CYS A 23 16.67 -14.86 21.57
CA CYS A 23 15.66 -13.85 21.82
C CYS A 23 16.30 -12.55 22.33
N PRO A 24 15.93 -11.38 21.79
CA PRO A 24 16.50 -10.09 22.23
C PRO A 24 16.02 -9.64 23.61
N GLU A 25 14.95 -10.22 24.16
CA GLU A 25 14.39 -9.81 25.46
C GLU A 25 14.91 -10.65 26.63
N CYS A 26 15.18 -11.93 26.41
CA CYS A 26 15.56 -12.85 27.49
C CYS A 26 16.68 -13.83 27.12
N GLU A 27 17.31 -13.66 25.96
CA GLU A 27 18.40 -14.49 25.42
C GLU A 27 18.08 -15.98 25.23
N GLY A 28 16.83 -16.41 25.46
CA GLY A 28 16.39 -17.78 25.24
C GLY A 28 16.31 -18.12 23.74
N GLN A 29 16.31 -19.42 23.41
CA GLN A 29 16.28 -19.87 22.01
C GLN A 29 14.97 -19.43 21.31
N LEU A 30 15.09 -18.97 20.06
CA LEU A 30 13.94 -18.72 19.20
C LEU A 30 13.56 -19.99 18.43
N LEU A 31 12.28 -20.35 18.49
CA LEU A 31 11.73 -21.53 17.83
C LEU A 31 10.77 -21.11 16.72
N LEU A 32 10.79 -21.82 15.61
CA LEU A 32 9.82 -21.68 14.52
C LEU A 32 8.46 -22.22 14.98
N LYS A 33 7.44 -21.35 15.04
CA LYS A 33 6.04 -21.69 15.31
C LYS A 33 5.16 -21.36 14.13
N HIS A 34 4.03 -22.06 14.04
CA HIS A 34 3.03 -21.84 13.01
C HIS A 34 1.71 -21.41 13.66
N ALA A 35 1.11 -20.33 13.16
CA ALA A 35 -0.24 -19.92 13.49
C ALA A 35 -1.02 -19.70 12.20
N ASN A 36 -2.12 -20.43 12.03
CA ASN A 36 -2.93 -20.42 10.81
C ASN A 36 -2.04 -20.67 9.56
N LYS A 37 -2.03 -19.72 8.62
CA LYS A 37 -1.22 -19.76 7.38
C LYS A 37 0.12 -19.04 7.49
N SER A 38 0.51 -18.59 8.69
CA SER A 38 1.74 -17.81 8.90
C SER A 38 2.68 -18.50 9.87
N SER A 39 3.96 -18.49 9.54
CA SER A 39 5.04 -19.02 10.37
C SER A 39 5.82 -17.84 10.98
N PHE A 40 6.21 -17.96 12.24
CA PHE A 40 6.89 -16.91 13.01
C PHE A 40 7.87 -17.52 14.01
N LEU A 41 8.89 -16.77 14.41
CA LEU A 41 9.80 -17.15 15.49
C LEU A 41 9.19 -16.73 16.83
N ALA A 42 9.23 -17.61 17.82
CA ALA A 42 8.74 -17.33 19.16
C ALA A 42 9.78 -17.77 20.20
N CYS A 43 9.85 -17.04 21.32
CA CYS A 43 10.72 -17.44 22.42
C CYS A 43 10.30 -18.81 23.00
N GLN A 44 11.29 -19.65 23.30
CA GLN A 44 11.09 -20.91 24.02
C GLN A 44 10.47 -20.70 25.41
N ASN A 45 10.77 -19.57 26.06
CA ASN A 45 10.30 -19.25 27.42
C ASN A 45 8.86 -18.67 27.45
N TYR A 46 8.06 -18.84 26.41
CA TYR A 46 6.63 -18.49 26.47
C TYR A 46 5.91 -19.38 27.51
N PRO A 47 5.05 -18.86 28.40
CA PRO A 47 4.43 -17.53 28.39
C PRO A 47 5.17 -16.43 29.18
N VAL A 48 6.31 -16.74 29.80
CA VAL A 48 7.11 -15.81 30.60
C VAL A 48 7.73 -14.73 29.70
N CYS A 49 8.33 -15.14 28.59
CA CYS A 49 8.77 -14.25 27.52
C CYS A 49 7.81 -14.35 26.34
N LYS A 50 7.13 -13.24 26.01
CA LYS A 50 6.14 -13.16 24.92
C LYS A 50 6.73 -12.68 23.60
N HIS A 51 8.06 -12.63 23.48
CA HIS A 51 8.72 -12.21 22.27
C HIS A 51 8.34 -13.09 21.06
N THR A 52 7.94 -12.43 19.97
CA THR A 52 7.65 -13.05 18.68
C THR A 52 8.24 -12.21 17.56
N GLN A 53 8.79 -12.85 16.53
CA GLN A 53 9.44 -12.21 15.39
C GLN A 53 8.98 -12.83 14.07
N GLN A 54 8.84 -12.03 13.02
CA GLN A 54 8.52 -12.50 11.67
C GLN A 54 9.73 -13.19 11.03
N LEU A 55 9.53 -14.27 10.26
CA LEU A 55 10.62 -15.00 9.62
C LEU A 55 11.39 -14.18 8.58
N HIS A 56 10.66 -13.38 7.82
CA HIS A 56 11.26 -12.48 6.83
C HIS A 56 11.39 -11.11 7.47
N LYS A 57 12.62 -10.68 7.71
CA LYS A 57 12.88 -9.26 7.94
C LYS A 57 12.47 -8.54 6.67
N ASN A 58 11.66 -7.47 6.78
CA ASN A 58 11.31 -6.63 5.64
C ASN A 58 12.52 -5.76 5.27
N ASP A 59 13.63 -6.41 4.93
CA ASP A 59 14.89 -5.74 4.64
C ASP A 59 14.75 -5.02 3.30
N VAL A 60 14.94 -3.71 3.36
CA VAL A 60 14.95 -2.85 2.19
C VAL A 60 16.38 -2.77 1.69
N THR A 61 16.67 -3.46 0.60
CA THR A 61 18.01 -3.42 -0.01
C THR A 61 18.14 -2.17 -0.89
N VAL A 62 19.17 -1.36 -0.65
CA VAL A 62 19.52 -0.25 -1.55
C VAL A 62 20.22 -0.82 -2.78
N LEU A 63 19.64 -0.63 -3.96
CA LEU A 63 20.21 -1.12 -5.23
C LEU A 63 21.15 -0.08 -5.84
N LYS A 64 20.74 1.20 -5.87
CA LYS A 64 21.52 2.27 -6.50
C LYS A 64 21.17 3.63 -5.89
N VAL A 65 22.19 4.38 -5.48
CA VAL A 65 22.04 5.79 -5.09
C VAL A 65 22.01 6.66 -6.34
N MET A 66 21.11 7.65 -6.37
CA MET A 66 20.93 8.58 -7.49
C MET A 66 21.57 9.92 -7.13
N ASP A 67 22.82 10.12 -7.57
CA ASP A 67 23.67 11.25 -7.17
C ASP A 67 23.29 12.62 -7.78
N GLY A 68 22.16 12.69 -8.51
CA GLY A 68 21.64 13.93 -9.12
C GLY A 68 20.27 14.37 -8.59
N THR A 69 19.68 13.62 -7.66
CA THR A 69 18.36 13.93 -7.11
C THR A 69 18.40 13.93 -5.60
N THR A 70 18.13 15.10 -5.04
CA THR A 70 17.99 15.29 -3.59
C THR A 70 16.53 15.10 -3.18
N CYS A 71 16.35 14.65 -1.95
CA CYS A 71 15.05 14.51 -1.32
C CYS A 71 14.47 15.89 -1.03
N PRO A 72 13.19 16.14 -1.36
CA PRO A 72 12.56 17.44 -1.08
C PRO A 72 12.35 17.71 0.41
N GLU A 73 12.34 16.69 1.27
CA GLU A 73 12.08 16.84 2.71
C GLU A 73 13.35 17.05 3.54
N CYS A 74 14.48 16.46 3.15
CA CYS A 74 15.71 16.48 3.95
C CYS A 74 17.00 16.78 3.15
N ALA A 75 16.89 17.03 1.84
CA ALA A 75 18.00 17.29 0.92
C ALA A 75 19.03 16.14 0.73
N GLU A 76 18.89 15.02 1.43
CA GLU A 76 19.72 13.83 1.18
C GLU A 76 19.46 13.18 -0.19
N PRO A 77 20.41 12.42 -0.75
CA PRO A 77 20.21 11.76 -2.03
C PRO A 77 19.06 10.73 -1.98
N LEU A 78 18.40 10.55 -3.12
CA LEU A 78 17.42 9.48 -3.29
C LEU A 78 18.10 8.22 -3.79
N ALA A 79 17.53 7.05 -3.49
CA ALA A 79 18.04 5.77 -3.95
C ALA A 79 16.92 4.86 -4.43
N VAL A 80 17.22 4.05 -5.44
CA VAL A 80 16.39 2.93 -5.86
C VAL A 80 16.58 1.81 -4.86
N LYS A 81 15.52 1.42 -4.17
CA LYS A 81 15.49 0.37 -3.16
C LYS A 81 14.56 -0.76 -3.58
N LYS A 82 14.85 -1.98 -3.13
CA LYS A 82 14.00 -3.17 -3.32
C LYS A 82 13.36 -3.53 -1.98
N GLY A 83 12.03 -3.48 -1.92
CA GLY A 83 11.24 -3.91 -0.77
C GLY A 83 10.29 -5.06 -1.12
N ARG A 84 9.43 -5.43 -0.16
CA ARG A 84 8.45 -6.54 -0.30
C ARG A 84 7.47 -6.38 -1.48
N TYR A 85 7.18 -5.13 -1.87
CA TYR A 85 6.22 -4.81 -2.93
C TYR A 85 6.88 -4.51 -4.28
N GLY A 86 8.20 -4.69 -4.39
CA GLY A 86 8.97 -4.37 -5.59
C GLY A 86 9.95 -3.22 -5.37
N MET A 87 10.39 -2.63 -6.48
CA MET A 87 11.35 -1.53 -6.49
C MET A 87 10.64 -0.19 -6.31
N PHE A 88 11.24 0.70 -5.54
CA PHE A 88 10.76 2.05 -5.31
C PHE A 88 11.95 3.01 -5.15
N ILE A 89 11.71 4.30 -5.35
CA ILE A 89 12.70 5.35 -5.09
C ILE A 89 12.35 5.98 -3.75
N GLY A 90 13.30 6.01 -2.83
CA GLY A 90 13.10 6.60 -1.50
C GLY A 90 14.37 7.28 -0.99
N CYS A 91 14.23 8.11 0.03
CA CYS A 91 15.34 8.82 0.65
C CYS A 91 16.38 7.85 1.26
N THR A 92 17.67 8.17 1.16
CA THR A 92 18.73 7.41 1.84
C THR A 92 18.61 7.48 3.36
N GLY A 93 18.19 8.62 3.91
CA GLY A 93 18.12 8.91 5.35
C GLY A 93 16.96 8.25 6.09
N PHE A 94 16.47 7.10 5.63
CA PHE A 94 15.56 6.28 6.43
C PHE A 94 16.36 5.66 7.60
N PRO A 95 15.89 5.72 8.86
CA PRO A 95 14.51 5.92 9.30
C PRO A 95 14.08 7.37 9.58
N ASP A 96 14.98 8.34 9.52
CA ASP A 96 14.67 9.74 9.88
C ASP A 96 13.79 10.43 8.83
N CYS A 97 13.98 10.08 7.55
CA CYS A 97 13.18 10.55 6.42
C CYS A 97 12.39 9.38 5.77
N HIS A 98 11.06 9.53 5.71
CA HIS A 98 10.13 8.53 5.18
C HIS A 98 9.67 8.82 3.74
N PHE A 99 10.31 9.76 3.06
CA PHE A 99 9.94 10.16 1.70
C PHE A 99 10.09 9.02 0.68
N ILE A 100 9.04 8.78 -0.09
CA ILE A 100 8.98 7.82 -1.20
C ILE A 100 8.46 8.55 -2.44
N ALA A 101 9.23 8.53 -3.53
CA ALA A 101 8.82 9.15 -4.78
C ALA A 101 7.78 8.26 -5.50
N THR A 102 6.68 8.86 -5.93
CA THR A 102 5.68 8.18 -6.78
C THR A 102 6.09 8.29 -8.25
N ARG A 103 5.50 7.43 -9.09
CA ARG A 103 5.78 7.38 -10.53
C ARG A 103 5.57 8.72 -11.22
N ASP A 104 4.63 9.52 -10.75
CA ASP A 104 4.27 10.81 -11.35
C ASP A 104 5.29 11.92 -11.01
N MET A 105 6.15 11.71 -10.02
CA MET A 105 7.16 12.68 -9.58
C MET A 105 8.48 12.55 -10.34
N VAL A 106 8.69 11.44 -11.05
CA VAL A 106 9.94 11.12 -11.74
C VAL A 106 9.78 11.43 -13.23
N THR A 107 10.46 12.45 -13.73
CA THR A 107 10.53 12.68 -15.18
C THR A 107 11.38 11.61 -15.87
N LYS A 108 11.23 11.45 -17.19
CA LYS A 108 12.03 10.48 -17.98
C LYS A 108 13.54 10.69 -17.82
N ASP A 109 13.95 11.91 -17.48
CA ASP A 109 15.34 12.31 -17.27
C ASP A 109 15.83 12.05 -15.83
N GLY A 110 15.01 11.40 -14.99
CA GLY A 110 15.37 11.02 -13.63
C GLY A 110 15.32 12.15 -12.62
N VAL A 111 14.74 13.31 -12.95
CA VAL A 111 14.62 14.46 -12.02
C VAL A 111 13.34 14.33 -11.20
N VAL A 112 13.47 14.39 -9.88
CA VAL A 112 12.33 14.37 -8.95
C VAL A 112 11.82 15.79 -8.75
N LYS A 113 10.61 16.07 -9.23
CA LYS A 113 9.96 17.36 -8.99
C LYS A 113 9.37 17.38 -7.59
N SER A 114 9.81 18.33 -6.78
CA SER A 114 9.18 18.68 -5.50
C SER A 114 7.73 19.09 -5.77
N ASN A 115 6.81 18.58 -4.96
CA ASN A 115 5.42 19.04 -4.92
C ASN A 115 5.33 20.45 -4.31
N THR A 116 5.96 21.45 -4.91
CA THR A 116 5.43 22.80 -4.80
C THR A 116 4.24 22.84 -5.75
N ASN A 117 3.05 23.04 -5.19
CA ASN A 117 1.87 23.43 -5.93
C ASN A 117 2.17 24.74 -6.69
N THR A 118 2.81 24.64 -7.85
CA THR A 118 2.81 25.69 -8.86
C THR A 118 1.90 25.17 -9.96
N ALA A 119 0.73 25.81 -10.02
CA ALA A 119 -0.21 25.69 -11.09
C ALA A 119 0.49 26.04 -12.40
N ASP A 120 0.95 25.01 -13.13
CA ASP A 120 1.37 25.20 -14.51
C ASP A 120 0.12 25.33 -15.36
N ALA A 121 -0.17 26.58 -15.69
CA ALA A 121 -1.10 27.00 -16.73
C ALA A 121 -0.66 26.39 -18.05
N ASN A 122 -1.24 25.24 -18.42
CA ASN A 122 -1.53 24.84 -19.80
C ASN A 122 -2.41 23.58 -19.76
N GLY A 123 -3.71 23.83 -19.84
CA GLY A 123 -4.80 22.89 -19.60
C GLY A 123 -4.84 21.66 -20.51
N ASN A 124 -5.09 20.52 -19.88
CA ASN A 124 -6.14 19.61 -20.35
C ASN A 124 -6.97 19.21 -19.13
N GLU A 125 -7.90 20.09 -18.85
CA GLU A 125 -8.88 20.06 -17.77
C GLU A 125 -10.05 19.19 -18.20
N GLN A 126 -10.10 17.96 -17.70
CA GLN A 126 -11.31 17.14 -17.71
C GLN A 126 -11.66 16.75 -16.27
N SER A 127 -12.05 17.81 -15.56
CA SER A 127 -13.11 17.88 -14.54
C SER A 127 -13.24 16.71 -13.56
N ALA A 128 -12.21 16.50 -12.74
CA ALA A 128 -12.43 15.97 -11.41
C ALA A 128 -12.86 17.15 -10.52
N VAL A 129 -14.17 17.38 -10.43
CA VAL A 129 -14.73 18.33 -9.45
C VAL A 129 -14.22 17.88 -8.07
N ALA A 130 -13.70 18.82 -7.27
CA ALA A 130 -13.35 18.57 -5.88
C ALA A 130 -14.64 18.29 -5.08
N LEU A 131 -15.14 17.05 -5.16
CA LEU A 131 -16.40 16.65 -4.54
C LEU A 131 -16.17 16.35 -3.06
N SER A 132 -16.99 16.99 -2.22
CA SER A 132 -17.02 16.69 -0.80
C SER A 132 -17.45 15.24 -0.56
N CYS A 133 -16.76 14.54 0.34
CA CYS A 133 -17.06 13.16 0.69
C CYS A 133 -18.46 13.08 1.31
N PRO A 134 -19.40 12.31 0.72
CA PRO A 134 -20.76 12.20 1.25
C PRO A 134 -20.82 11.45 2.59
N LYS A 135 -19.81 10.64 2.92
CA LYS A 135 -19.76 9.86 4.17
C LYS A 135 -19.30 10.69 5.37
N CYS A 136 -18.16 11.38 5.28
CA CYS A 136 -17.59 12.12 6.40
C CYS A 136 -17.83 13.64 6.35
N ARG A 137 -18.23 14.18 5.18
CA ARG A 137 -18.43 15.63 4.91
C ARG A 137 -17.22 16.55 5.15
N ARG A 138 -16.10 15.99 5.60
CA ARG A 138 -14.87 16.73 5.91
C ARG A 138 -13.81 16.60 4.83
N GLY A 139 -13.68 15.40 4.26
CA GLY A 139 -12.71 15.11 3.21
C GLY A 139 -13.25 15.31 1.80
N THR A 140 -12.36 15.32 0.83
CA THR A 140 -12.66 15.43 -0.61
C THR A 140 -12.38 14.10 -1.32
N LEU A 141 -13.15 13.80 -2.36
CA LEU A 141 -12.92 12.63 -3.23
C LEU A 141 -11.77 12.91 -4.20
N VAL A 142 -10.70 12.14 -4.07
CA VAL A 142 -9.49 12.26 -4.90
C VAL A 142 -9.37 11.04 -5.80
N LYS A 143 -9.03 11.27 -7.07
CA LYS A 143 -8.74 10.21 -8.05
C LYS A 143 -7.43 9.52 -7.69
N ARG A 144 -7.46 8.19 -7.57
CA ARG A 144 -6.31 7.32 -7.29
C ARG A 144 -6.26 6.18 -8.30
N GLN A 145 -5.08 5.61 -8.53
CA GLN A 145 -4.89 4.48 -9.43
C GLN A 145 -4.55 3.21 -8.62
N ASN A 146 -5.15 2.07 -8.98
CA ASN A 146 -4.81 0.79 -8.38
C ASN A 146 -3.61 0.13 -9.07
N LYS A 147 -3.09 -0.97 -8.50
CA LYS A 147 -1.96 -1.72 -9.05
C LYS A 147 -2.19 -2.28 -10.48
N PHE A 148 -3.44 -2.36 -10.91
CA PHE A 148 -3.84 -2.84 -12.24
C PHE A 148 -4.10 -1.69 -13.22
N GLY A 149 -3.81 -0.45 -12.83
CA GLY A 149 -3.99 0.74 -13.66
C GLY A 149 -5.42 1.29 -13.72
N LYS A 150 -6.41 0.65 -13.07
CA LYS A 150 -7.78 1.18 -12.98
C LYS A 150 -7.85 2.32 -11.97
N TYR A 151 -8.59 3.37 -12.32
CA TYR A 151 -8.83 4.49 -11.42
C TYR A 151 -9.99 4.20 -10.47
N PHE A 152 -9.93 4.82 -9.30
CA PHE A 152 -10.99 4.88 -8.31
C PHE A 152 -10.93 6.24 -7.61
N TYR A 153 -11.99 6.63 -6.91
CA TYR A 153 -12.08 7.89 -6.21
C TYR A 153 -12.31 7.60 -4.74
N ALA A 154 -11.41 8.09 -3.88
CA ALA A 154 -11.44 7.81 -2.44
C ALA A 154 -11.30 9.10 -1.63
N CYS A 155 -11.84 9.08 -0.42
CA CYS A 155 -11.67 10.17 0.53
C CYS A 155 -10.18 10.40 0.85
N ASP A 156 -9.75 11.65 0.85
CA ASP A 156 -8.41 12.09 1.30
C ASP A 156 -8.16 11.84 2.80
N ASP A 157 -9.18 11.94 3.65
CA ASP A 157 -9.12 11.69 5.11
C ASP A 157 -8.99 10.19 5.48
N TYR A 158 -8.29 9.39 4.67
CA TYR A 158 -7.85 8.05 5.03
C TYR A 158 -6.71 8.13 6.06
N PRO A 159 -6.69 7.33 7.14
CA PRO A 159 -7.49 6.13 7.41
C PRO A 159 -8.82 6.36 8.14
N LYS A 160 -9.15 7.60 8.53
CA LYS A 160 -10.36 7.93 9.31
C LYS A 160 -11.65 7.71 8.51
N CYS A 161 -11.62 8.01 7.21
CA CYS A 161 -12.72 7.78 6.29
C CYS A 161 -12.30 6.81 5.17
N LYS A 162 -12.90 5.62 5.14
CA LYS A 162 -12.65 4.57 4.13
C LYS A 162 -13.62 4.60 2.94
N TYR A 163 -14.26 5.74 2.68
CA TYR A 163 -15.22 5.85 1.59
C TYR A 163 -14.51 5.89 0.24
N MET A 164 -14.98 5.08 -0.73
CA MET A 164 -14.46 5.05 -2.09
C MET A 164 -15.54 4.63 -3.10
N VAL A 165 -15.35 5.02 -4.35
CA VAL A 165 -16.14 4.62 -5.52
C VAL A 165 -15.23 4.31 -6.70
N ASN A 166 -15.64 3.37 -7.56
CA ASN A 166 -14.80 2.89 -8.67
C ASN A 166 -14.94 3.73 -9.94
N SER A 167 -16.08 4.38 -10.14
CA SER A 167 -16.38 5.16 -11.34
C SER A 167 -16.38 6.66 -11.03
N LEU A 168 -16.36 7.49 -12.07
CA LEU A 168 -16.29 8.95 -11.93
C LEU A 168 -17.47 9.47 -11.10
N PRO A 169 -17.23 10.08 -9.93
CA PRO A 169 -18.28 10.69 -9.13
C PRO A 169 -18.74 12.02 -9.75
N VAL A 170 -20.04 12.31 -9.60
CA VAL A 170 -20.71 13.52 -10.11
C VAL A 170 -21.47 14.17 -8.97
N ASP A 171 -21.44 15.51 -8.89
CA ASP A 171 -22.16 16.31 -7.90
C ASP A 171 -23.67 16.37 -8.17
N LYS A 172 -24.32 15.20 -8.13
CA LYS A 172 -25.77 15.09 -8.25
C LYS A 172 -26.28 14.25 -7.10
N ALA A 173 -27.38 14.70 -6.50
CA ALA A 173 -28.06 13.95 -5.47
C ALA A 173 -28.94 12.85 -6.08
N CYS A 174 -28.98 11.69 -5.44
CA CYS A 174 -29.84 10.59 -5.86
C CYS A 174 -31.31 10.91 -5.57
N GLU A 175 -32.19 10.78 -6.58
CA GLU A 175 -33.63 11.04 -6.45
C GLU A 175 -34.33 10.07 -5.48
N SER A 176 -33.84 8.83 -5.34
CA SER A 176 -34.50 7.82 -4.49
C SER A 176 -34.04 7.85 -3.02
N CYS A 177 -32.78 8.19 -2.74
CA CYS A 177 -32.22 8.10 -1.39
C CYS A 177 -31.56 9.39 -0.88
N GLY A 178 -31.47 10.44 -1.71
CA GLY A 178 -30.86 11.72 -1.35
C GLY A 178 -29.33 11.67 -1.19
N TRP A 179 -28.67 10.58 -1.59
CA TRP A 179 -27.21 10.47 -1.50
C TRP A 179 -26.54 11.52 -2.40
N LYS A 180 -25.63 12.34 -1.85
CA LYS A 180 -25.13 13.57 -2.50
C LYS A 180 -24.21 13.38 -3.70
N VAL A 181 -23.85 12.15 -4.05
CA VAL A 181 -22.93 11.85 -5.14
C VAL A 181 -23.46 10.67 -5.94
N LEU A 182 -23.53 10.82 -7.26
CA LEU A 182 -23.79 9.72 -8.19
C LEU A 182 -22.49 9.33 -8.89
N VAL A 183 -22.45 8.14 -9.49
CA VAL A 183 -21.30 7.70 -10.29
C VAL A 183 -21.71 7.46 -11.75
N GLN A 184 -20.85 7.82 -12.69
CA GLN A 184 -21.09 7.54 -14.10
C GLN A 184 -20.95 6.05 -14.40
N VAL A 185 -21.86 5.53 -15.22
CA VAL A 185 -21.74 4.18 -15.79
C VAL A 185 -20.63 4.19 -16.85
N ASP A 186 -19.88 3.08 -16.94
CA ASP A 186 -18.76 2.97 -17.87
C ASP A 186 -19.17 3.18 -19.33
N LYS A 187 -18.24 3.73 -20.14
CA LYS A 187 -18.45 4.07 -21.55
C LYS A 187 -18.86 2.90 -22.46
N ASN A 188 -18.66 1.66 -22.00
CA ASN A 188 -19.01 0.44 -22.75
C ASN A 188 -20.47 0.02 -22.58
N HIS A 189 -21.23 0.68 -21.71
CA HIS A 189 -22.67 0.42 -21.58
C HIS A 189 -23.44 1.27 -22.59
N PRO A 190 -24.44 0.71 -23.31
CA PRO A 190 -25.23 1.43 -24.31
C PRO A 190 -26.01 2.63 -23.76
N GLU A 191 -26.21 2.68 -22.44
CA GLU A 191 -26.94 3.74 -21.75
C GLU A 191 -25.95 4.62 -20.97
N LYS A 192 -25.79 5.88 -21.41
CA LYS A 192 -25.10 6.92 -20.61
C LYS A 192 -26.00 7.30 -19.44
N GLY A 193 -25.69 6.79 -18.26
CA GLY A 193 -26.47 7.03 -17.06
C GLY A 193 -25.60 7.32 -15.84
N LEU A 194 -26.27 7.79 -14.79
CA LEU A 194 -25.74 7.96 -13.45
C LEU A 194 -26.36 6.87 -12.57
N ILE A 195 -25.56 6.26 -11.72
CA ILE A 195 -26.04 5.25 -10.77
C ILE A 195 -25.67 5.65 -9.35
N CYS A 196 -26.56 5.38 -8.41
CA CYS A 196 -26.29 5.59 -7.00
C CYS A 196 -25.23 4.58 -6.50
N PRO A 197 -24.12 5.04 -5.87
CA PRO A 197 -23.07 4.15 -5.38
C PRO A 197 -23.48 3.37 -4.11
N GLN A 198 -24.62 3.69 -3.50
CA GLN A 198 -25.11 2.98 -2.32
C GLN A 198 -25.67 1.62 -2.72
N VAL A 199 -25.13 0.55 -2.13
CA VAL A 199 -25.55 -0.85 -2.39
C VAL A 199 -27.04 -1.05 -2.15
N ASN A 200 -27.61 -0.32 -1.17
CA ASN A 200 -29.03 -0.41 -0.82
C ASN A 200 -29.97 0.37 -1.77
N CYS A 201 -29.44 1.21 -2.65
CA CYS A 201 -30.24 2.04 -3.55
C CYS A 201 -30.04 1.64 -5.01
N GLN A 202 -28.81 1.73 -5.53
CA GLN A 202 -28.45 1.42 -6.92
C GLN A 202 -29.38 2.04 -7.99
N HIS A 203 -30.11 3.10 -7.64
CA HIS A 203 -31.03 3.75 -8.55
C HIS A 203 -30.28 4.35 -9.73
N LYS A 204 -30.80 4.12 -10.94
CA LYS A 204 -30.25 4.63 -12.19
C LYS A 204 -31.02 5.87 -12.60
N GLN A 205 -30.29 6.93 -12.90
CA GLN A 205 -30.81 8.22 -13.35
C GLN A 205 -30.23 8.52 -14.73
N SER A 206 -31.04 9.09 -15.61
CA SER A 206 -30.56 9.63 -16.88
C SER A 206 -29.67 10.84 -16.63
N LEU A 207 -28.68 11.03 -17.50
CA LEU A 207 -27.68 12.08 -17.35
C LEU A 207 -28.25 13.49 -17.58
#